data_AF-A0A353WPR6-F1
#
_entry.id   AF-A0A353WPR6-F1
#
_cell.length_a   1.000
_cell.length_b   1.000
_cell.length_c   1.000
_cell.angle_alpha   90.00
_cell.angle_beta   90.00
_cell.angle_gamma   90.00
#
_symmetry.space_group_name_H-M   'P 1'
#
loop_
_entity.id
_entity.type
_entity.pdbx_description
1 polymer ?
#
loop_
_entity_poly.entity_id
_entity_poly.type
_entity_poly.pdbx_seq_one_letter_code
_entity_poly.pdbx_strand_id
1 'polypeptide(L)'
;MSGGAFYRINLGEGINVGKITSLITDASGDVWIGSSDGVYRYRPDTGITDHYNNGFGLLPFNCYRNSVCDISGNRIAFGTSNGIVVFEADYVTHRKNDRAVRIVGESVNG
;
A
#
# COMPACT_ATOMS: atom_id res chain seq x y z
N MET A 1 -14.59 -23.16 -21.36
CA MET A 1 -14.28 -21.86 -20.74
C MET A 1 -14.84 -21.90 -19.33
N SER A 2 -13.99 -22.05 -18.30
CA SER A 2 -14.44 -21.94 -16.90
C SER A 2 -14.78 -20.48 -16.62
N GLY A 3 -16.04 -20.19 -16.28
CA GLY A 3 -16.48 -18.83 -15.96
C GLY A 3 -15.74 -18.32 -14.71
N GLY A 4 -15.11 -17.15 -14.81
CA GLY A 4 -14.54 -16.49 -13.65
C GLY A 4 -15.65 -15.94 -12.76
N ALA A 5 -15.54 -16.14 -11.45
CA ALA A 5 -16.35 -15.44 -10.46
C ALA A 5 -15.61 -14.18 -10.00
N PHE A 6 -16.33 -13.06 -9.91
CA PHE A 6 -15.81 -11.83 -9.29
C PHE A 6 -16.38 -11.72 -7.88
N TYR A 7 -15.52 -11.38 -6.92
CA TYR A 7 -15.92 -11.10 -5.55
C TYR A 7 -15.51 -9.68 -5.17
N ARG A 8 -16.35 -9.03 -4.34
CA ARG A 8 -16.02 -7.72 -3.78
C ARG A 8 -15.24 -7.94 -2.50
N ILE A 9 -14.02 -7.39 -2.46
CA ILE A 9 -13.24 -7.31 -1.22
C ILE A 9 -13.75 -6.11 -0.42
N ASN A 10 -14.17 -6.36 0.82
CA ASN A 10 -14.41 -5.31 1.79
C ASN A 10 -13.18 -5.22 2.69
N LEU A 11 -12.59 -4.03 2.79
CA LEU A 11 -11.35 -3.82 3.51
C LEU A 11 -11.58 -3.68 5.02
N GLY A 12 -12.83 -3.51 5.45
CA GLY A 12 -13.25 -3.38 6.84
C GLY A 12 -14.37 -2.35 6.99
N GLU A 13 -15.13 -2.43 8.07
CA GLU A 13 -16.20 -1.47 8.34
C GLU A 13 -15.65 -0.06 8.56
N GLY A 14 -16.30 0.94 7.95
CA GLY A 14 -15.94 2.35 8.10
C GLY A 14 -14.66 2.77 7.36
N ILE A 15 -13.97 1.88 6.65
CA ILE A 15 -12.79 2.22 5.86
C ILE A 15 -13.21 2.92 4.56
N ASN A 16 -12.82 4.18 4.42
CA ASN A 16 -12.95 4.94 3.19
C ASN A 16 -11.61 4.99 2.46
N VAL A 17 -11.38 4.03 1.57
CA VAL A 17 -10.17 3.99 0.72
C VAL A 17 -10.03 5.16 -0.24
N GLY A 18 -11.11 5.90 -0.49
CA GLY A 18 -11.15 6.88 -1.56
C GLY A 18 -10.93 6.24 -2.93
N LYS A 19 -10.22 6.95 -3.81
CA LYS A 19 -9.94 6.47 -5.17
C LYS A 19 -8.75 5.52 -5.16
N ILE A 20 -8.97 4.28 -5.57
CA ILE A 20 -7.89 3.32 -5.84
C ILE A 20 -7.17 3.75 -7.13
N THR A 21 -5.86 3.87 -7.07
CA THR A 21 -5.02 4.34 -8.18
C THR A 21 -4.02 3.31 -8.66
N SER A 22 -3.69 2.32 -7.84
CA SER A 22 -2.74 1.26 -8.17
C SER A 22 -2.97 0.00 -7.31
N LEU A 23 -2.59 -1.15 -7.86
CA LEU A 23 -2.67 -2.46 -7.21
C LEU A 23 -1.41 -3.27 -7.58
N ILE A 24 -0.84 -3.98 -6.62
CA ILE A 24 0.20 -4.98 -6.85
C ILE A 24 0.07 -6.10 -5.81
N THR A 25 0.45 -7.32 -6.16
CA THR A 25 0.52 -8.45 -5.25
C THR A 25 1.97 -8.74 -4.92
N ASP A 26 2.30 -8.90 -3.64
CA ASP A 26 3.64 -9.30 -3.23
C ASP A 26 3.86 -10.82 -3.32
N ALA A 27 5.08 -11.28 -3.03
CA ALA A 27 5.43 -12.69 -3.09
C ALA A 27 4.67 -13.57 -2.07
N SER A 28 4.11 -12.97 -1.01
CA SER A 28 3.30 -13.68 -0.01
C SER A 28 1.83 -13.79 -0.42
N GLY A 29 1.42 -13.14 -1.52
CA GLY A 29 0.03 -13.11 -1.98
C GLY A 29 -0.79 -11.96 -1.38
N ASP A 30 -0.17 -11.06 -0.60
CA ASP A 30 -0.87 -9.89 -0.08
C ASP A 30 -1.09 -8.85 -1.17
N VAL A 31 -2.23 -8.17 -1.11
CA VAL A 31 -2.62 -7.14 -2.08
C VAL A 31 -2.28 -5.77 -1.52
N TRP A 32 -1.36 -5.09 -2.19
CA TRP A 32 -0.99 -3.71 -1.90
C TRP A 32 -1.81 -2.78 -2.78
N ILE A 33 -2.44 -1.78 -2.16
CA ILE A 33 -3.43 -0.90 -2.76
C ILE A 33 -2.99 0.54 -2.55
N GLY A 34 -2.60 1.22 -3.62
CA GLY A 34 -2.38 2.66 -3.59
C GLY A 34 -3.69 3.40 -3.80
N SER A 35 -3.96 4.39 -2.95
CA SER A 35 -5.17 5.20 -3.03
C SER A 35 -4.94 6.69 -2.76
N SER A 36 -6.02 7.46 -2.81
CA SER A 36 -6.04 8.87 -2.38
C SER A 36 -6.00 9.06 -0.86
N ASP A 37 -6.06 7.98 -0.09
CA ASP A 37 -5.96 7.99 1.37
C ASP A 37 -4.71 7.22 1.85
N GLY A 38 -3.67 7.12 1.01
CA GLY A 38 -2.43 6.44 1.34
C GLY A 38 -2.31 5.05 0.72
N VAL A 39 -1.69 4.11 1.44
CA VAL A 39 -1.46 2.73 0.97
C VAL A 39 -2.12 1.75 1.93
N TYR A 40 -2.82 0.76 1.39
CA TYR A 40 -3.36 -0.36 2.15
C TYR A 40 -2.64 -1.65 1.79
N ARG A 41 -2.53 -2.55 2.77
CA ARG A 41 -2.13 -3.94 2.55
C ARG A 41 -3.25 -4.85 3.03
N TYR A 42 -3.90 -5.53 2.10
CA TYR A 42 -4.95 -6.49 2.36
C TYR A 42 -4.37 -7.90 2.30
N ARG A 43 -4.59 -8.70 3.35
CA ARG A 43 -4.16 -10.10 3.44
C ARG A 43 -5.35 -11.02 3.16
N PRO A 44 -5.49 -11.60 1.94
CA PRO A 44 -6.69 -12.37 1.57
C PRO A 44 -6.97 -13.54 2.50
N ASP A 45 -5.92 -14.21 2.99
CA ASP A 45 -6.03 -15.40 3.84
C ASP A 45 -6.63 -15.12 5.21
N THR A 46 -6.47 -13.89 5.72
CA THR A 46 -6.94 -13.51 7.07
C THR A 46 -8.05 -12.46 7.03
N GLY A 47 -8.25 -11.79 5.90
CA GLY A 47 -9.14 -10.63 5.76
C GLY A 47 -8.64 -9.36 6.47
N ILE A 48 -7.41 -9.37 7.01
CA ILE A 48 -6.82 -8.22 7.72
C ILE A 48 -6.37 -7.17 6.72
N THR A 49 -6.67 -5.91 7.02
CA THR A 49 -6.20 -4.74 6.27
C THR A 49 -5.36 -3.83 7.15
N ASP A 50 -4.13 -3.56 6.76
CA ASP A 50 -3.33 -2.47 7.31
C ASP A 50 -3.49 -1.21 6.46
N HIS A 51 -3.46 -0.04 7.10
CA HIS A 51 -3.58 1.27 6.45
C HIS A 51 -2.41 2.16 6.80
N TYR A 52 -1.58 2.48 5.81
CA TYR A 52 -0.42 3.35 5.94
C TYR A 52 -0.75 4.73 5.38
N ASN A 53 -1.07 5.63 6.30
CA ASN A 53 -1.34 7.04 6.03
C ASN A 53 -0.51 7.94 6.95
N ASN A 54 -0.87 9.23 6.99
CA ASN A 54 -0.22 10.22 7.82
C ASN A 54 -0.24 9.91 9.33
N GLY A 55 -1.18 9.10 9.82
CA GLY A 55 -1.23 8.64 11.20
C GLY A 55 -0.04 7.76 11.62
N PHE A 56 0.71 7.23 10.64
CA PHE A 56 1.92 6.43 10.85
C PHE A 56 3.22 7.22 10.68
N GLY A 57 3.15 8.56 10.77
CA GLY A 57 4.32 9.44 10.63
C GLY A 57 4.74 9.67 9.18
N LEU A 58 3.93 9.24 8.23
CA LEU A 58 4.07 9.59 6.82
C LEU A 58 3.58 11.03 6.59
N LEU A 59 4.19 11.76 5.65
CA LEU A 59 3.57 13.00 5.19
C LEU A 59 2.26 12.65 4.46
N PRO A 60 1.22 13.52 4.49
CA PRO A 60 0.00 13.28 3.72
C PRO A 60 0.35 13.18 2.23
N PHE A 61 0.06 12.04 1.60
CA PHE A 61 0.35 11.83 0.19
C PHE A 61 -0.79 11.12 -0.54
N ASN A 62 -0.86 11.34 -1.85
CA ASN A 62 -1.71 10.57 -2.76
C ASN A 62 -0.83 9.64 -3.60
N CYS A 63 -1.27 8.39 -3.79
CA CYS A 63 -0.60 7.49 -4.73
C CYS A 63 -0.97 7.87 -6.17
N TYR A 64 0.03 8.08 -7.03
CA TYR A 64 -0.21 8.34 -8.45
C TYR A 64 -0.74 7.10 -9.18
N ARG A 65 -1.54 7.33 -10.22
CA ARG A 65 -2.13 6.24 -11.02
C ARG A 65 -1.07 5.37 -11.63
N ASN A 66 -1.20 4.05 -11.46
CA ASN A 66 -0.27 3.02 -11.96
C ASN A 66 1.18 3.22 -11.48
N SER A 67 1.42 4.00 -10.42
CA SER A 67 2.76 4.30 -9.93
C SER A 67 3.11 3.36 -8.78
N VAL A 68 3.19 2.07 -9.09
CA VAL A 68 3.57 1.01 -8.15
C VAL A 68 4.49 0.01 -8.85
N CYS A 69 5.52 -0.46 -8.15
CA CYS A 69 6.34 -1.57 -8.62
C CYS A 69 6.92 -2.38 -7.47
N ASP A 70 7.11 -3.67 -7.71
CA ASP A 70 8.00 -4.50 -6.90
C ASP A 70 9.43 -4.32 -7.41
N ILE A 71 10.32 -3.86 -6.53
CA ILE A 71 11.72 -3.56 -6.84
C ILE A 71 12.61 -4.80 -6.64
N SER A 72 12.23 -5.73 -5.75
CA SER A 72 13.15 -6.83 -5.39
C SER A 72 12.50 -8.08 -4.77
N GLY A 73 11.22 -8.36 -5.02
CA GLY A 73 10.49 -9.50 -4.46
C GLY A 73 9.99 -9.29 -3.02
N ASN A 74 10.50 -8.26 -2.35
CA ASN A 74 10.19 -7.92 -0.96
C ASN A 74 10.07 -6.40 -0.76
N ARG A 75 10.19 -5.60 -1.81
CA ARG A 75 10.16 -4.13 -1.69
C ARG A 75 9.18 -3.54 -2.67
N ILE A 76 8.09 -3.02 -2.15
CA ILE A 76 7.07 -2.38 -2.95
C ILE A 76 7.26 -0.87 -2.87
N ALA A 77 7.45 -0.23 -4.02
CA ALA A 77 7.50 1.22 -4.12
C ALA A 77 6.21 1.78 -4.69
N PHE A 78 5.75 2.88 -4.08
CA PHE A 78 4.68 3.71 -4.60
C PHE A 78 5.23 5.09 -4.94
N GLY A 79 4.96 5.57 -6.15
CA GLY A 79 5.16 6.97 -6.49
C GLY A 79 3.98 7.80 -5.98
N THR A 80 4.29 8.86 -5.25
CA THR A 80 3.31 9.66 -4.54
C THR A 80 3.52 11.15 -4.82
N SER A 81 2.55 11.98 -4.41
CA SER A 81 2.68 13.44 -4.48
C SER A 81 3.87 14.02 -3.72
N ASN A 82 4.47 13.27 -2.78
CA ASN A 82 5.59 13.71 -1.96
C ASN A 82 6.85 12.87 -2.18
N GLY A 83 7.01 12.31 -3.39
CA GLY A 83 8.15 11.46 -3.74
C GLY A 83 7.81 9.98 -3.69
N ILE A 84 8.77 9.15 -3.29
CA ILE A 84 8.63 7.69 -3.31
C ILE A 84 8.56 7.16 -1.89
N VAL A 85 7.54 6.35 -1.60
CA VAL A 85 7.48 5.55 -0.38
C VAL A 85 7.79 4.09 -0.73
N VAL A 86 8.62 3.45 0.09
CA VAL A 86 9.02 2.05 -0.08
C VAL A 86 8.64 1.27 1.16
N PHE A 87 7.99 0.13 0.95
CA PHE A 87 7.61 -0.81 1.99
C PHE A 87 8.40 -2.10 1.84
N GLU A 88 8.95 -2.59 2.95
CA GLU A 88 9.50 -3.95 3.03
C GLU A 88 8.33 -4.91 3.32
N ALA A 89 7.96 -5.76 2.36
CA ALA A 89 6.76 -6.59 2.42
C ALA A 89 6.80 -7.60 3.59
N ASP A 90 7.98 -8.13 3.89
CA ASP A 90 8.18 -9.10 4.97
C ASP A 90 8.22 -8.45 6.36
N TYR A 91 8.39 -7.12 6.44
CA TYR A 91 8.65 -6.44 7.73
C TYR A 91 7.47 -5.67 8.32
N VAL A 92 6.25 -5.79 7.79
CA VAL A 92 5.11 -5.07 8.40
C VAL A 92 4.23 -6.00 9.23
N THR A 93 4.64 -6.21 10.48
CA THR A 93 3.75 -6.72 11.53
C THR A 93 3.96 -6.04 12.90
N HIS A 94 2.84 -5.54 13.44
CA HIS A 94 2.45 -5.48 14.86
C HIS A 94 2.82 -4.34 15.82
N ARG A 95 3.48 -3.23 15.46
CA ARG A 95 3.62 -2.11 16.43
C ARG A 95 3.50 -0.71 15.83
N LYS A 96 2.62 0.11 16.43
CA LYS A 96 2.38 1.54 16.19
C LYS A 96 3.64 2.44 16.31
N ASN A 97 4.80 1.88 16.67
CA ASN A 97 6.05 2.59 16.94
C ASN A 97 7.29 1.98 16.23
N ASP A 98 7.14 0.91 15.45
CA ASP A 98 8.28 0.41 14.67
C ASP A 98 8.39 1.21 13.38
N ARG A 99 9.62 1.68 13.09
CA ARG A 99 9.99 2.43 11.89
C ARG A 99 9.95 1.52 10.66
N ALA A 100 8.77 1.00 10.33
CA ALA A 100 8.52 0.11 9.19
C ALA A 100 8.47 0.86 7.85
N VAL A 101 8.50 2.19 7.89
CA VAL A 101 8.56 3.02 6.69
C VAL A 101 9.92 3.67 6.60
N ARG A 102 10.68 3.26 5.58
CA ARG A 102 11.85 4.01 5.13
C ARG A 102 11.43 4.87 3.96
N ILE A 103 11.29 6.18 4.18
CA ILE A 103 11.16 7.14 3.08
C ILE A 103 12.54 7.17 2.39
N VAL A 104 12.65 6.54 1.23
CA VAL A 104 13.89 6.56 0.44
C VAL A 104 13.76 7.67 -0.60
N GLY A 105 13.94 8.91 -0.14
CA GLY A 105 14.09 10.09 -0.99
C GLY A 105 12.90 11.06 -0.95
N GLU A 106 13.12 12.24 -0.36
CA GLU A 106 12.45 13.46 -0.77
C GLU A 106 13.12 13.93 -2.08
N SER A 107 12.38 13.96 -3.19
CA SER A 107 12.79 14.74 -4.35
C SER A 107 12.13 16.10 -4.24
N VAL A 108 12.83 17.07 -3.66
CA VAL A 108 12.45 18.48 -3.78
C VAL A 108 12.81 18.89 -5.19
N ASN A 109 11.82 18.91 -6.08
CA ASN A 109 11.95 19.69 -7.32
C ASN A 109 11.99 21.16 -6.88
N GLY A 110 13.14 21.81 -7.12
CA GLY A 110 13.34 23.24 -6.88
C GLY A 110 12.46 24.13 -7.76
#